data_AF-A0A538IHM8-F1
#
_entry.id   AF-A0A538IHM8-F1
#
_cell.length_a   1.000
_cell.length_b   1.000
_cell.length_c   1.000
_cell.angle_alpha   90.00
_cell.angle_beta   90.00
_cell.angle_gamma   90.00
#
_symmetry.space_group_name_H-M   'P 1'
#
loop_
_entity.id
_entity.type
_entity.pdbx_description
1 polymer ?
#
loop_
_entity_poly.entity_id
_entity_poly.type
_entity_poly.pdbx_seq_one_letter_code
_entity_poly.pdbx_strand_id
1 'polypeptide(L)' 'MPQQKIRIRLKGYDHQQVDKSARDIVDTAQRTGATITGPVPLP' A
#
# COMPACT_ATOMS: atom_id res chain seq x y z
N MET A 1 -10.07 -8.61 -20.56
CA MET A 1 -9.54 -7.25 -20.34
C MET A 1 -8.28 -7.37 -19.50
N PRO A 2 -7.13 -6.77 -19.87
CA PRO A 2 -5.93 -6.82 -19.04
C PRO A 2 -6.21 -6.11 -17.70
N GLN A 3 -6.05 -6.83 -16.60
CA GLN A 3 -6.27 -6.25 -15.28
C GLN A 3 -5.11 -5.32 -14.93
N GLN A 4 -5.37 -4.01 -14.89
CA GLN A 4 -4.37 -3.02 -14.50
C GLN A 4 -3.99 -3.23 -13.04
N LYS A 5 -2.73 -3.64 -12.81
CA LYS A 5 -2.16 -3.86 -11.48
C LYS A 5 -1.25 -2.68 -11.12
N ILE A 6 -1.61 -1.97 -10.05
CA ILE A 6 -0.77 -0.92 -9.47
C ILE A 6 0.12 -1.56 -8.39
N ARG A 7 1.44 -1.30 -8.45
CA ARG A 7 2.41 -1.76 -7.44
C ARG A 7 3.05 -0.55 -6.78
N ILE A 8 2.95 -0.48 -5.46
CA ILE A 8 3.47 0.63 -4.66
C ILE A 8 4.62 0.11 -3.79
N ARG A 9 5.77 0.79 -3.82
CA ARG A 9 6.91 0.49 -2.94
C ARG A 9 7.24 1.73 -2.13
N LEU A 10 7.03 1.64 -0.82
CA LEU A 10 7.37 2.72 0.11
C LEU A 10 8.84 2.60 0.52
N LYS A 11 9.52 3.74 0.61
CA LYS A 11 10.88 3.87 1.12
C LYS A 11 10.92 5.06 2.05
N GLY A 12 11.56 4.90 3.20
CA GLY A 12 11.73 5.96 4.17
C GLY A 12 12.78 5.56 5.19
N TYR A 13 13.36 6.56 5.85
CA TYR A 13 14.34 6.36 6.92
C TYR A 13 13.67 5.97 8.23
N ASP A 14 12.45 6.46 8.46
CA ASP A 14 11.65 6.20 9.65
C ASP A 14 10.53 5.20 9.32
N HIS A 15 10.62 4.00 9.89
CA HIS A 15 9.64 2.95 9.69
C HIS A 15 8.25 3.34 10.21
N GLN A 16 8.14 4.14 11.27
CA GLN A 16 6.84 4.52 11.84
C GLN A 16 6.02 5.34 10.86
N GLN A 17 6.66 6.27 10.16
CA GLN A 17 6.03 7.09 9.14
C GLN A 17 5.69 6.28 7.88
N VAL A 18 6.57 5.35 7.49
CA VAL A 18 6.33 4.44 6.36
C VAL A 18 5.12 3.55 6.64
N ASP A 19 5.04 2.98 7.84
CA ASP A 19 3.92 2.12 8.25
C ASP A 19 2.61 2.89 8.34
N LYS A 20 2.64 4.13 8.87
CA LYS A 20 1.47 5.00 8.87
C LYS A 20 0.98 5.27 7.46
N SER A 21 1.89 5.64 6.56
CA SER A 21 1.55 5.91 5.15
C SER A 21 1.03 4.66 4.43
N ALA A 22 1.59 3.48 4.73
CA ALA A 22 1.11 2.21 4.19
C ALA A 22 -0.35 1.94 4.59
N ARG A 23 -0.70 2.19 5.86
CA ARG A 23 -2.08 2.05 6.37
C ARG A 23 -3.02 3.03 5.70
N ASP A 24 -2.64 4.30 5.57
CA ASP A 24 -3.48 5.33 4.94
C ASP A 24 -3.79 4.99 3.47
N ILE A 25 -2.81 4.44 2.73
CA ILE A 25 -2.99 3.97 1.35
C ILE A 25 -3.96 2.78 1.30
N VAL A 26 -3.80 1.80 2.19
CA VAL A 26 -4.66 0.62 2.26
C VAL A 26 -6.10 1.02 2.55
N ASP A 27 -6.32 1.89 3.55
CA ASP A 27 -7.65 2.39 3.90
C ASP A 27 -8.32 3.12 2.73
N THR A 28 -7.55 3.93 2.02
CA THR A 28 -8.04 4.67 0.85
C THR A 28 -8.41 3.73 -0.29
N ALA A 29 -7.56 2.75 -0.59
CA ALA A 29 -7.82 1.74 -1.62
C ALA A 29 -9.02 0.84 -1.26
N GLN A 30 -9.22 0.58 0.04
CA GLN A 30 -10.36 -0.20 0.53
C GLN A 30 -11.67 0.55 0.27
N ARG A 31 -11.69 1.87 0.51
CA ARG A 31 -12.85 2.73 0.26
C ARG A 31 -13.22 2.84 -1.22
N THR A 32 -12.25 2.72 -2.13
CA THR A 32 -12.52 2.74 -3.58
C THR A 32 -13.01 1.40 -4.12
N GLY A 33 -13.06 0.35 -3.29
CA GLY A 33 -13.44 -1.00 -3.71
C GLY A 33 -12.37 -1.74 -4.50
N ALA A 34 -11.11 -1.26 -4.45
CA ALA A 34 -10.00 -1.93 -5.12
C ALA A 34 -9.60 -3.23 -4.39
N THR A 35 -9.17 -4.24 -5.16
CA THR A 35 -8.62 -5.47 -4.59
C THR A 35 -7.18 -5.24 -4.15
N ILE A 36 -6.92 -5.38 -2.85
CA ILE A 36 -5.62 -5.07 -2.24
C ILE A 36 -4.92 -6.38 -1.85
N THR A 37 -3.62 -6.45 -2.12
CA THR A 37 -2.72 -7.41 -1.47
C THR A 37 -1.94 -6.61 -0.43
N GLY A 38 -2.04 -7.03 0.84
CA GLY A 38 -1.62 -6.25 2.01
C GLY A 38 -0.17 -5.78 1.97
N PRO A 39 0.20 -4.82 2.85
CA PRO A 39 1.56 -4.29 2.90
C PRO A 39 2.52 -5.42 3.26
N VAL A 40 3.47 -5.69 2.37
CA VAL A 40 4.49 -6.73 2.58
C VAL A 40 5.72 -6.03 3.18
N PRO A 41 6.01 -6.24 4.47
CA PRO A 41 7.23 -5.70 5.07
C PRO A 41 8.44 -6.38 4.40
N LEU A 42 9.42 -5.56 4.05
CA LEU A 42 10.68 -6.02 3.51
C LEU A 42 11.74 -5.94 4.61
N PRO A 43 12.72 -6.87 4.62
CA PRO A 43 13.91 -6.74 5.45
C PRO A 43 14.70 -5.45 5.17
#